data_AF-A0A0C1ZFE7-F1
#
_entry.id   AF-A0A0C1ZFE7-F1
#
_cell.length_a   1.000
_cell.length_b   1.000
_cell.length_c   1.000
_cell.angle_alpha   90.00
_cell.angle_beta   90.00
_cell.angle_gamma   90.00
#
_symmetry.space_group_name_H-M   'P 1'
#
loop_
_entity.id
_entity.type
_entity.pdbx_description
1 polymer ?
#
loop_
_entity_poly.entity_id
_entity_poly.type
_entity_poly.pdbx_seq_one_letter_code
_entity_poly.pdbx_strand_id
1 'polypeptide(L)'
;MPNLEADGVDPRHAKIGLVFHRLGVWGLPACVGAAFGFYMADRGTPWLPSMLALLLILGALCLLAISGGRALQGKAFRRTPEGRVVRRRVLMATGLAFAAGFGRLVLIWVQQPSPLTDLSHDDFDETFILDSKSYSELDAGLEHYLVLLEARPELFASDALLGPDDERLVLDAWEAIYAYSFALDQIRIFYEDWYRFDPSRAERSQHLRSFLLTFASELALYEKATRAVTLLGNNRNVVKYLDAPHADRSLGDNSFSSFRQELQGARDATRVIAGKQYLRWLEQAMKGRAEARAIGYAWLWDRVERHLILIEGFGVLSAGVKTIGSDAELLKRGFRRVWYPAQKGVAEWMGDTRVRRVNWYLINEQMQAELVEHLEPGDILLSRKNWYVSNVGLPGFWPHAILYTGDPAQFATYFNDPAVRAWVRELSGEDIDLPTYLSQRWPSRWLRFGFEDHGQPYRVIEAISEGVVFNTMAHASGDYLVALRPRLSKKAKAQAIVDAFSMLDRPYDFDFDFATDNALVCTELVWRAYRPAAGKDGLDLHLVELAGRPTLPANELAKQFVAEHGQPDAQLDFVYFIDAIEHQQSAIVSDEAAFLHTPTRTKWDYRKQ
;
A
#
# COMPACT_ATOMS: atom_id res chain seq x y z
N MET A 1 53.13 45.17 47.15
CA MET A 1 53.20 44.15 46.08
C MET A 1 54.07 43.01 46.54
N PRO A 2 53.50 41.81 46.76
CA PRO A 2 54.21 40.55 46.62
C PRO A 2 53.72 39.80 45.38
N ASN A 3 54.63 39.08 44.73
CA ASN A 3 54.43 38.32 43.51
C ASN A 3 53.24 37.34 43.63
N LEU A 4 52.17 37.60 42.89
CA LEU A 4 51.13 36.61 42.59
C LEU A 4 51.69 35.67 41.53
N GLU A 5 52.14 34.49 41.97
CA GLU A 5 52.49 33.39 41.06
C GLU A 5 51.34 33.11 40.10
N ALA A 6 51.71 32.85 38.84
CA ALA A 6 50.82 32.54 37.74
C ALA A 6 49.86 31.40 38.12
N ASP A 7 48.57 31.55 37.76
CA ASP A 7 47.45 30.62 37.97
C ASP A 7 47.93 29.20 38.33
N GLY A 8 47.72 28.77 39.59
CA GLY A 8 48.21 27.53 40.21
C GLY A 8 47.82 26.22 39.51
N VAL A 9 48.29 26.07 38.28
CA VAL A 9 48.13 24.94 37.38
C VAL A 9 49.49 24.27 37.30
N ASP A 10 49.54 23.01 37.68
CA ASP A 10 50.77 22.22 37.60
C ASP A 10 51.33 22.27 36.15
N PRO A 11 52.62 22.64 35.97
CA PRO A 11 53.27 22.73 34.68
C PRO A 11 53.12 21.48 33.80
N ARG A 12 52.99 20.29 34.41
CA ARG A 12 52.73 19.02 33.71
C ARG A 12 51.34 19.02 33.08
N HIS A 13 50.33 19.44 33.83
CA HIS A 13 48.95 19.57 33.35
C HIS A 13 48.82 20.63 32.25
N ALA A 14 49.53 21.75 32.38
CA ALA A 14 49.55 22.79 31.35
C ALA A 14 50.18 22.30 30.02
N LYS A 15 51.27 21.52 30.08
CA LYS A 15 51.89 20.90 28.88
C LYS A 15 50.96 19.89 28.22
N ILE A 16 50.33 19.01 29.00
CA ILE A 16 49.34 18.04 28.50
C ILE A 16 48.16 18.78 27.85
N GLY A 17 47.63 19.82 28.50
CA GLY A 17 46.55 20.65 27.98
C GLY A 17 46.89 21.37 26.67
N LEU A 18 48.15 21.77 26.46
CA LEU A 18 48.61 22.35 25.20
C LEU A 18 48.58 21.33 24.06
N VAL A 19 48.98 20.08 24.32
CA VAL A 19 48.94 18.99 23.35
C VAL A 19 47.50 18.70 22.93
N PHE A 20 46.58 18.50 23.89
CA PHE A 20 45.15 18.28 23.60
C PHE A 20 44.53 19.43 22.81
N HIS A 21 44.82 20.68 23.19
CA HIS A 21 44.30 21.83 22.46
C HIS A 21 44.82 21.89 21.02
N ARG A 22 46.10 21.59 20.77
CA ARG A 22 46.66 21.56 19.41
C ARG A 22 46.04 20.43 18.58
N LEU A 23 45.93 19.23 19.14
CA LEU A 23 45.30 18.09 18.47
C LEU A 23 43.86 18.41 18.07
N GLY A 24 43.07 19.02 18.95
CA GLY A 24 41.69 19.40 18.62
C GLY A 24 41.59 20.52 17.58
N VAL A 25 42.44 21.55 17.65
CA VAL A 25 42.45 22.67 16.68
C VAL A 25 42.86 22.22 15.28
N TRP A 26 43.80 21.28 15.15
CA TRP A 26 44.22 20.75 13.85
C TRP A 26 43.33 19.61 13.35
N GLY A 27 42.82 18.78 14.26
CA GLY A 27 41.96 17.64 13.92
C GLY A 27 40.57 18.07 13.43
N LEU A 28 39.98 19.13 13.99
CA LEU A 28 38.64 19.57 13.59
C LEU A 28 38.55 20.00 12.11
N PRO A 29 39.43 20.86 11.57
CA PRO A 29 39.45 21.18 10.14
C PRO A 29 39.71 19.97 9.25
N ALA A 30 40.55 19.01 9.69
CA ALA A 30 40.79 17.78 8.95
C ALA A 30 39.52 16.90 8.87
N CYS A 31 38.74 16.82 9.95
CA CYS A 31 37.45 16.12 9.94
C CYS A 31 36.45 16.78 8.98
N VAL A 32 36.35 18.11 8.98
CA VAL A 32 35.47 18.86 8.07
C VAL A 32 35.93 18.69 6.61
N GLY A 33 37.23 18.75 6.36
CA GLY A 33 37.81 18.53 5.03
C GLY A 33 37.57 17.11 4.52
N ALA A 34 37.65 16.10 5.38
CA ALA A 34 37.33 14.71 5.02
C ALA A 34 35.84 14.54 4.68
N ALA A 35 34.93 15.15 5.45
CA ALA A 35 33.49 15.13 5.16
C ALA A 35 33.19 15.72 3.78
N PHE A 36 33.76 16.90 3.49
CA PHE A 36 33.58 17.58 2.22
C PHE A 36 34.25 16.85 1.05
N GLY A 37 35.46 16.34 1.25
CA GLY A 37 36.17 15.56 0.23
C GLY A 37 35.40 14.31 -0.19
N PHE A 38 34.77 13.62 0.75
CA PHE A 38 33.95 12.45 0.45
C PHE A 38 32.63 12.81 -0.24
N TYR A 39 32.00 13.94 0.13
CA TYR A 39 30.84 14.49 -0.58
C TYR A 39 31.15 14.78 -2.04
N MET A 40 32.28 15.43 -2.28
CA MET A 40 32.71 15.77 -3.63
C MET A 40 33.16 14.54 -4.42
N ALA A 41 33.62 13.48 -3.76
CA ALA A 41 34.09 12.27 -4.41
C ALA A 41 32.96 11.29 -4.80
N ASP A 42 31.84 11.27 -4.08
CA ASP A 42 30.63 10.43 -4.25
C ASP A 42 30.68 9.44 -5.43
N ARG A 43 31.33 8.28 -5.21
CA ARG A 43 31.44 7.16 -6.17
C ARG A 43 30.54 5.96 -5.78
N GLY A 44 29.42 6.21 -5.10
CA GLY A 44 28.56 5.12 -4.61
C GLY A 44 29.02 4.47 -3.30
N THR A 45 29.91 5.14 -2.55
CA THR A 45 30.26 4.70 -1.20
C THR A 45 29.18 5.18 -0.23
N PRO A 46 28.55 4.29 0.56
CA PRO A 46 27.55 4.69 1.56
C PRO A 46 28.13 5.74 2.51
N TRP A 47 27.38 6.83 2.72
CA TRP A 47 27.73 7.90 3.65
C TRP A 47 27.55 7.46 5.12
N LEU A 48 26.60 6.55 5.33
CA LEU A 48 26.19 5.87 6.54
C LEU A 48 26.44 4.35 6.37
N PRO A 49 26.85 3.61 7.42
CA PRO A 49 26.85 3.99 8.82
C PRO A 49 28.21 4.37 9.42
N SER A 50 29.33 4.19 8.70
CA SER A 50 30.66 4.25 9.31
C SER A 50 31.32 5.63 9.26
N MET A 51 31.25 6.34 8.13
CA MET A 51 32.07 7.53 7.94
C MET A 51 31.51 8.80 8.60
N LEU A 52 30.24 9.15 8.39
CA LEU A 52 29.64 10.31 9.09
C LEU A 52 29.61 10.10 10.61
N ALA A 53 29.34 8.87 11.06
CA ALA A 53 29.43 8.50 12.46
C ALA A 53 30.84 8.69 13.02
N LEU A 54 31.86 8.20 12.29
CA LEU A 54 33.26 8.40 12.64
C LEU A 54 33.63 9.88 12.68
N LEU A 55 33.19 10.68 11.70
CA LEU A 55 33.48 12.11 11.64
C LEU A 55 32.78 12.91 12.74
N LEU A 56 31.56 12.54 13.15
CA LEU A 56 30.89 13.13 14.30
C LEU A 56 31.59 12.77 15.61
N ILE A 57 32.03 11.52 15.77
CA ILE A 57 32.81 11.09 16.94
C ILE A 57 34.15 11.84 16.98
N LEU A 58 34.91 11.86 15.88
CA LEU A 58 36.19 12.54 15.78
C LEU A 58 36.04 14.06 15.96
N GLY A 59 34.98 14.66 15.40
CA GLY A 59 34.65 16.07 15.58
C GLY A 59 34.31 16.39 17.05
N ALA A 60 33.49 15.58 17.71
CA ALA A 60 33.18 15.71 19.13
C ALA A 60 34.44 15.57 19.99
N LEU A 61 35.29 14.58 19.72
CA LEU A 61 36.56 14.39 20.42
C LEU A 61 37.51 15.58 20.22
N CYS A 62 37.57 16.16 19.02
CA CYS A 62 38.37 17.36 18.76
C CYS A 62 37.85 18.57 19.55
N LEU A 63 36.53 18.77 19.62
CA LEU A 63 35.89 19.84 20.38
C LEU A 63 36.05 19.67 21.90
N LEU A 64 35.99 18.43 22.40
CA LEU A 64 36.31 18.09 23.79
C LEU A 64 37.81 18.31 24.09
N ALA A 65 38.71 17.98 23.15
CA ALA A 65 40.14 18.25 23.30
C ALA A 65 40.46 19.76 23.31
N ILE A 66 39.74 20.58 22.54
CA ILE A 66 39.84 22.05 22.58
C ILE A 66 39.39 22.59 23.95
N SER A 67 38.23 22.15 24.43
CA SER A 67 37.66 22.64 25.70
C SER A 67 38.45 22.12 26.92
N GLY A 68 38.72 20.82 26.99
CA GLY A 68 39.53 20.19 28.03
C GLY A 68 40.99 20.67 28.02
N GLY A 69 41.59 20.85 26.84
CA GLY A 69 42.94 21.41 26.72
C GLY A 69 43.04 22.84 27.24
N ARG A 70 41.99 23.66 27.10
CA ARG A 70 41.91 24.99 27.72
C ARG A 70 41.70 24.93 29.22
N ALA A 71 40.92 23.97 29.72
CA ALA A 71 40.71 23.76 31.15
C ALA A 71 42.00 23.35 31.87
N LEU A 72 42.74 22.38 31.32
CA LEU A 72 44.03 21.91 31.83
C LEU A 72 45.14 22.99 31.80
N GLN A 73 45.01 24.01 30.94
CA GLN A 73 45.90 25.17 30.90
C GLN A 73 45.50 26.30 31.87
N GLY A 74 44.42 26.14 32.66
CA GLY A 74 43.84 27.22 33.49
C GLY A 74 43.12 28.31 32.68
N LYS A 75 43.05 28.16 31.36
CA LYS A 75 42.52 29.17 30.42
C LYS A 75 41.02 29.02 30.15
N ALA A 76 40.33 28.09 30.81
CA ALA A 76 38.89 27.90 30.63
C ALA A 76 38.04 28.99 31.27
N PHE A 77 38.56 29.61 32.34
CA PHE A 77 37.86 30.63 33.10
C PHE A 77 38.45 32.01 32.84
N ARG A 78 37.63 33.04 33.03
CA ARG A 78 38.07 34.43 33.19
C ARG A 78 37.64 34.90 34.59
N ARG A 79 38.49 35.64 35.28
CA ARG A 79 38.12 36.29 36.53
C ARG A 79 37.33 37.57 36.20
N THR A 80 36.22 37.75 36.88
CA THR A 80 35.36 38.93 36.84
C THR A 80 35.16 39.44 38.27
N PRO A 81 34.74 40.70 38.47
CA PRO A 81 34.46 41.24 39.81
C PRO A 81 33.46 40.39 40.62
N GLU A 82 32.56 39.67 39.94
CA GLU A 82 31.52 38.82 40.51
C GLU A 82 31.95 37.34 40.69
N GLY A 83 33.18 36.98 40.34
CA GLY A 83 33.70 35.61 40.47
C GLY A 83 34.35 35.04 39.21
N ARG A 84 34.42 33.71 39.09
CA ARG A 84 34.97 32.99 37.92
C ARG A 84 33.87 32.68 36.91
N VAL A 85 34.05 33.13 35.66
CA VAL A 85 33.11 32.88 34.56
C VAL A 85 33.78 32.05 33.48
N VAL A 86 33.08 31.06 32.92
CA VAL A 86 33.60 30.24 31.81
C VAL A 86 33.72 31.09 30.55
N ARG A 87 34.82 30.95 29.80
CA ARG A 87 35.00 31.67 28.53
C ARG A 87 34.01 31.15 27.49
N ARG A 88 33.37 32.06 26.76
CA ARG A 88 32.39 31.76 25.69
C ARG A 88 32.87 30.73 24.68
N ARG A 89 34.16 30.76 24.30
CA ARG A 89 34.74 29.79 23.36
C ARG A 89 34.78 28.35 23.91
N VAL A 90 34.96 28.19 25.22
CA VAL A 90 34.93 26.87 25.88
C VAL A 90 33.48 26.36 25.94
N LEU A 91 32.53 27.23 26.35
CA LEU A 91 31.10 26.91 26.33
C LEU A 91 30.62 26.51 24.93
N MET A 92 31.00 27.25 23.89
CA MET A 92 30.66 26.93 22.50
C MET A 92 31.26 25.60 22.05
N ALA A 93 32.55 25.35 22.33
CA ALA A 93 33.21 24.10 21.94
C ALA A 93 32.56 22.89 22.63
N THR A 94 32.28 23.01 23.94
CA THR A 94 31.58 21.98 24.71
C THR A 94 30.15 21.77 24.20
N GLY A 95 29.39 22.84 23.94
CA GLY A 95 28.04 22.76 23.37
C GLY A 95 28.00 22.09 22.00
N LEU A 96 28.94 22.43 21.10
CA LEU A 96 29.06 21.77 19.80
C LEU A 96 29.48 20.30 19.92
N ALA A 97 30.31 19.94 20.90
CA ALA A 97 30.66 18.55 21.16
C ALA A 97 29.44 17.73 21.61
N PHE A 98 28.61 18.29 22.49
CA PHE A 98 27.34 17.67 22.89
C PHE A 98 26.37 17.57 21.71
N ALA A 99 26.27 18.59 20.86
CA ALA A 99 25.45 18.54 19.64
C ALA A 99 25.93 17.46 18.66
N ALA A 100 27.24 17.29 18.49
CA ALA A 100 27.81 16.23 17.65
C ALA A 100 27.55 14.83 18.25
N GLY A 101 27.69 14.68 19.58
CA GLY A 101 27.34 13.44 20.29
C GLY A 101 25.85 13.10 20.20
N PHE A 102 24.97 14.10 20.35
CA PHE A 102 23.53 13.95 20.15
C PHE A 102 23.21 13.58 18.70
N GLY A 103 23.86 14.23 17.72
CA GLY A 103 23.78 13.86 16.31
C GLY A 103 24.17 12.40 16.05
N ARG A 104 25.19 11.88 16.76
CA ARG A 104 25.55 10.46 16.68
C ARG A 104 24.47 9.55 17.24
N LEU A 105 23.85 9.89 18.37
CA LEU A 105 22.73 9.13 18.93
C LEU A 105 21.53 9.10 17.98
N VAL A 106 21.21 10.24 17.33
CA VAL A 106 20.19 10.32 16.29
C VAL A 106 20.54 9.40 15.11
N LEU A 107 21.81 9.37 14.67
CA LEU A 107 22.23 8.44 13.61
C LEU A 107 22.07 6.96 14.00
N ILE A 108 22.32 6.59 15.26
CA ILE A 108 22.09 5.21 15.73
C ILE A 108 20.61 4.83 15.63
N TRP A 109 19.72 5.78 15.93
CA TRP A 109 18.28 5.59 15.84
C TRP A 109 17.80 5.49 14.38
N VAL A 110 18.31 6.35 13.48
CA VAL A 110 18.03 6.28 12.04
C VAL A 110 18.56 4.98 11.41
N GLN A 111 19.66 4.44 11.94
CA GLN A 111 20.26 3.17 11.51
C GLN A 111 19.53 1.92 12.00
N GLN A 112 18.46 2.05 12.79
CA GLN A 112 17.68 0.87 13.15
C GLN A 112 16.99 0.33 11.90
N PRO A 113 17.01 -0.99 11.68
CA PRO A 113 16.26 -1.61 10.60
C PRO A 113 14.76 -1.31 10.73
N SER A 114 14.09 -1.24 9.58
CA SER A 114 12.65 -1.12 9.41
C SER A 114 12.20 -2.16 8.39
N PRO A 115 10.91 -2.53 8.38
CA PRO A 115 10.38 -3.42 7.34
C PRO A 115 10.73 -2.99 5.91
N LEU A 116 10.85 -1.67 5.67
CA LEU A 116 11.22 -1.09 4.39
C LEU A 116 12.71 -1.28 4.05
N THR A 117 13.60 -1.06 5.01
CA THR A 117 15.06 -1.11 4.82
C THR A 117 15.64 -2.52 4.95
N ASP A 118 14.85 -3.47 5.48
CA ASP A 118 15.22 -4.89 5.60
C ASP A 118 15.01 -5.67 4.31
N LEU A 119 14.28 -5.10 3.34
CA LEU A 119 14.10 -5.71 2.02
C LEU A 119 15.43 -5.82 1.28
N SER A 120 15.60 -6.91 0.53
CA SER A 120 16.65 -6.98 -0.46
C SER A 120 16.41 -5.95 -1.57
N HIS A 121 17.42 -5.66 -2.40
CA HIS A 121 17.25 -4.71 -3.50
C HIS A 121 16.17 -5.15 -4.49
N ASP A 122 16.13 -6.45 -4.80
CA ASP A 122 15.15 -7.03 -5.73
C ASP A 122 13.74 -6.99 -5.13
N ASP A 123 13.60 -7.37 -3.85
CA ASP A 123 12.30 -7.31 -3.14
C ASP A 123 11.80 -5.87 -3.05
N PHE A 124 12.68 -4.90 -2.77
CA PHE A 124 12.31 -3.48 -2.76
C PHE A 124 11.80 -3.03 -4.13
N ASP A 125 12.51 -3.38 -5.20
CA ASP A 125 12.15 -2.96 -6.56
C ASP A 125 10.80 -3.55 -6.99
N GLU A 126 10.58 -4.84 -6.74
CA GLU A 126 9.29 -5.51 -7.00
C GLU A 126 8.16 -4.88 -6.18
N THR A 127 8.37 -4.73 -4.86
CA THR A 127 7.39 -4.12 -3.95
C THR A 127 7.04 -2.70 -4.38
N PHE A 128 8.05 -1.91 -4.74
CA PHE A 128 7.85 -0.53 -5.18
C PHE A 128 7.05 -0.44 -6.47
N ILE A 129 7.30 -1.33 -7.44
CA ILE A 129 6.51 -1.39 -8.67
C ILE A 129 5.05 -1.69 -8.34
N LEU A 130 4.79 -2.72 -7.52
CA LEU A 130 3.44 -3.12 -7.10
C LEU A 130 2.73 -2.00 -6.32
N ASP A 131 3.41 -1.38 -5.36
CA ASP A 131 2.83 -0.33 -4.53
C ASP A 131 2.63 0.99 -5.29
N SER A 132 3.48 1.30 -6.28
CA SER A 132 3.30 2.49 -7.12
C SER A 132 2.11 2.37 -8.08
N LYS A 133 1.87 1.15 -8.60
CA LYS A 133 0.66 0.80 -9.37
C LYS A 133 -0.57 0.87 -8.47
N SER A 134 -0.49 0.22 -7.30
CA SER A 134 -1.53 0.24 -6.27
C SER A 134 -1.89 1.67 -5.86
N TYR A 135 -0.91 2.53 -5.59
CA TYR A 135 -1.14 3.94 -5.30
C TYR A 135 -1.96 4.64 -6.39
N SER A 136 -1.63 4.39 -7.66
CA SER A 136 -2.34 5.01 -8.79
C SER A 136 -3.80 4.56 -8.86
N GLU A 137 -4.06 3.27 -8.60
CA GLU A 137 -5.42 2.71 -8.54
C GLU A 137 -6.21 3.26 -7.34
N LEU A 138 -5.60 3.38 -6.16
CA LEU A 138 -6.24 3.93 -4.96
C LEU A 138 -6.55 5.43 -5.11
N ASP A 139 -5.62 6.23 -5.64
CA ASP A 139 -5.84 7.66 -5.91
C ASP A 139 -6.98 7.87 -6.91
N ALA A 140 -7.00 7.06 -7.99
CA ALA A 140 -8.08 7.09 -8.97
C ALA A 140 -9.43 6.65 -8.39
N GLY A 141 -9.45 5.60 -7.56
CA GLY A 141 -10.66 5.13 -6.87
C GLY A 141 -11.25 6.20 -5.95
N LEU A 142 -10.41 6.87 -5.15
CA LEU A 142 -10.85 8.01 -4.33
C LEU A 142 -11.43 9.14 -5.19
N GLU A 143 -10.76 9.49 -6.29
CA GLU A 143 -11.25 10.52 -7.21
C GLU A 143 -12.62 10.14 -7.78
N HIS A 144 -12.80 8.90 -8.23
CA HIS A 144 -14.04 8.42 -8.84
C HIS A 144 -15.24 8.62 -7.90
N TYR A 145 -15.17 8.12 -6.67
CA TYR A 145 -16.28 8.24 -5.72
C TYR A 145 -16.51 9.67 -5.23
N LEU A 146 -15.46 10.49 -5.14
CA LEU A 146 -15.62 11.92 -4.86
C LEU A 146 -16.33 12.64 -5.99
N VAL A 147 -15.91 12.43 -7.25
CA VAL A 147 -16.55 13.04 -8.42
C VAL A 147 -18.00 12.59 -8.55
N LEU A 148 -18.30 11.33 -8.25
CA LEU A 148 -19.66 10.80 -8.22
C LEU A 148 -20.56 11.58 -7.24
N LEU A 149 -20.07 11.85 -6.04
CA LEU A 149 -20.80 12.64 -5.05
C LEU A 149 -20.85 14.13 -5.41
N GLU A 150 -19.74 14.70 -5.89
CA GLU A 150 -19.66 16.12 -6.31
C GLU A 150 -20.59 16.43 -7.49
N ALA A 151 -20.90 15.43 -8.34
CA ALA A 151 -21.86 15.54 -9.42
C ALA A 151 -23.33 15.61 -8.95
N ARG A 152 -23.60 15.37 -7.66
CA ARG A 152 -24.93 15.42 -7.03
C ARG A 152 -24.98 16.49 -5.92
N PRO A 153 -24.67 17.77 -6.21
CA PRO A 153 -24.56 18.81 -5.18
C PRO A 153 -25.87 19.06 -4.42
N GLU A 154 -27.02 18.72 -5.02
CA GLU A 154 -28.34 18.83 -4.40
C GLU A 154 -28.51 17.96 -3.14
N LEU A 155 -27.74 16.87 -3.01
CA LEU A 155 -27.75 16.00 -1.83
C LEU A 155 -27.10 16.69 -0.61
N PHE A 156 -26.25 17.69 -0.86
CA PHE A 156 -25.42 18.34 0.15
C PHE A 156 -25.71 19.83 0.32
N ALA A 157 -26.55 20.42 -0.53
CA ALA A 157 -26.83 21.85 -0.54
C ALA A 157 -27.62 22.36 0.68
N SER A 158 -28.28 21.46 1.42
CA SER A 158 -29.05 21.80 2.63
C SER A 158 -29.14 20.60 3.58
N ASP A 159 -29.64 20.81 4.80
CA ASP A 159 -29.97 19.75 5.76
C ASP A 159 -31.25 18.97 5.39
N ALA A 160 -31.49 18.72 4.10
CA ALA A 160 -32.61 17.90 3.64
C ALA A 160 -32.39 16.42 4.01
N LEU A 161 -33.47 15.67 4.21
CA LEU A 161 -33.42 14.22 4.33
C LEU A 161 -33.18 13.62 2.94
N LEU A 162 -32.37 12.56 2.89
CA LEU A 162 -32.13 11.82 1.66
C LEU A 162 -33.26 10.80 1.43
N GLY A 163 -33.57 10.52 0.17
CA GLY A 163 -34.40 9.37 -0.19
C GLY A 163 -33.62 8.06 -0.06
N PRO A 164 -34.28 6.90 -0.01
CA PRO A 164 -33.62 5.61 0.19
C PRO A 164 -32.51 5.30 -0.84
N ASP A 165 -32.70 5.68 -2.10
CA ASP A 165 -31.72 5.45 -3.16
C ASP A 165 -30.50 6.36 -3.01
N ASP A 166 -30.70 7.63 -2.64
CA ASP A 166 -29.62 8.57 -2.37
C ASP A 166 -28.86 8.20 -1.07
N GLU A 167 -29.55 7.70 -0.04
CA GLU A 167 -28.91 7.15 1.17
C GLU A 167 -28.00 5.98 0.84
N ARG A 168 -28.45 5.06 -0.02
CA ARG A 168 -27.63 3.92 -0.48
C ARG A 168 -26.43 4.39 -1.28
N LEU A 169 -26.62 5.28 -2.25
CA LEU A 169 -25.56 5.87 -3.06
C LEU A 169 -24.47 6.51 -2.17
N VAL A 170 -24.88 7.35 -1.22
CA VAL A 170 -23.97 8.05 -0.31
C VAL A 170 -23.24 7.07 0.61
N LEU A 171 -23.93 6.05 1.12
CA LEU A 171 -23.30 5.04 1.98
C LEU A 171 -22.29 4.16 1.20
N ASP A 172 -22.63 3.71 -0.01
CA ASP A 172 -21.75 2.91 -0.86
C ASP A 172 -20.48 3.71 -1.22
N ALA A 173 -20.65 4.97 -1.64
CA ALA A 173 -19.53 5.85 -1.95
C ALA A 173 -18.68 6.13 -0.71
N TRP A 174 -19.30 6.30 0.46
CA TRP A 174 -18.58 6.52 1.71
C TRP A 174 -17.78 5.28 2.15
N GLU A 175 -18.36 4.09 2.06
CA GLU A 175 -17.66 2.83 2.34
C GLU A 175 -16.44 2.66 1.44
N ALA A 176 -16.58 2.96 0.15
CA ALA A 176 -15.48 2.93 -0.79
C ALA A 176 -14.40 3.97 -0.46
N ILE A 177 -14.76 5.23 -0.23
CA ILE A 177 -13.83 6.31 0.16
C ILE A 177 -13.05 5.94 1.42
N TYR A 178 -13.74 5.39 2.42
CA TYR A 178 -13.15 4.93 3.66
C TYR A 178 -12.14 3.80 3.39
N ALA A 179 -12.53 2.78 2.64
CA ALA A 179 -11.66 1.65 2.33
C ALA A 179 -10.42 2.05 1.51
N TYR A 180 -10.59 2.87 0.47
CA TYR A 180 -9.47 3.38 -0.34
C TYR A 180 -8.48 4.21 0.47
N SER A 181 -8.99 5.08 1.34
CA SER A 181 -8.14 5.86 2.23
C SER A 181 -7.30 4.96 3.14
N PHE A 182 -7.78 3.74 3.44
CA PHE A 182 -7.16 2.88 4.45
C PHE A 182 -6.00 2.17 3.82
N ALA A 183 -6.25 1.57 2.66
CA ALA A 183 -5.20 0.98 1.84
C ALA A 183 -4.13 2.01 1.46
N LEU A 184 -4.53 3.25 1.15
CA LEU A 184 -3.58 4.31 0.80
C LEU A 184 -2.71 4.73 2.00
N ASP A 185 -3.29 4.76 3.20
CA ASP A 185 -2.54 4.98 4.44
C ASP A 185 -1.54 3.84 4.71
N GLN A 186 -1.85 2.59 4.32
CA GLN A 186 -0.89 1.47 4.45
C GLN A 186 0.35 1.67 3.58
N ILE A 187 0.18 2.11 2.32
CA ILE A 187 1.32 2.46 1.47
C ILE A 187 2.10 3.61 2.08
N ARG A 188 1.40 4.66 2.56
CA ARG A 188 2.04 5.80 3.22
C ARG A 188 2.92 5.36 4.40
N ILE A 189 2.37 4.55 5.31
CA ILE A 189 3.06 4.05 6.51
C ILE A 189 4.26 3.19 6.11
N PHE A 190 4.09 2.27 5.15
CA PHE A 190 5.17 1.37 4.75
C PHE A 190 6.41 2.13 4.27
N TYR A 191 6.21 3.20 3.49
CA TYR A 191 7.30 4.04 2.99
C TYR A 191 7.70 5.19 3.93
N GLU A 192 7.12 5.33 5.13
CA GLU A 192 7.36 6.47 6.03
C GLU A 192 8.79 6.52 6.59
N ASP A 193 9.47 5.37 6.63
CA ASP A 193 10.86 5.22 7.05
C ASP A 193 11.89 5.54 5.93
N TRP A 194 11.47 6.21 4.84
CA TRP A 194 12.34 6.65 3.73
C TRP A 194 13.61 7.41 4.16
N TYR A 195 13.55 8.12 5.28
CA TYR A 195 14.67 8.90 5.82
C TYR A 195 15.80 8.02 6.38
N ARG A 196 15.57 6.71 6.49
CA ARG A 196 16.59 5.72 6.90
C ARG A 196 17.48 5.29 5.75
N PHE A 197 17.02 5.38 4.50
CA PHE A 197 17.88 5.21 3.34
C PHE A 197 18.89 6.35 3.23
N ASP A 198 20.10 5.99 2.84
CA ASP A 198 21.21 6.90 2.64
C ASP A 198 21.00 7.76 1.36
N PRO A 199 21.08 9.10 1.45
CA PRO A 199 20.94 9.97 0.28
C PRO A 199 22.13 9.92 -0.71
N SER A 200 23.20 9.20 -0.38
CA SER A 200 24.33 8.90 -1.26
C SER A 200 23.91 8.06 -2.46
N ARG A 201 24.74 8.02 -3.51
CA ARG A 201 24.42 7.27 -4.75
C ARG A 201 24.10 5.79 -4.55
N ALA A 202 24.50 5.18 -3.43
CA ALA A 202 24.21 3.78 -3.14
C ALA A 202 22.70 3.52 -2.96
N GLU A 203 22.02 4.35 -2.16
CA GLU A 203 20.62 4.15 -1.77
C GLU A 203 19.72 5.32 -2.21
N ARG A 204 20.26 6.33 -2.91
CA ARG A 204 19.52 7.51 -3.37
C ARG A 204 18.26 7.17 -4.15
N SER A 205 18.32 6.12 -4.98
CA SER A 205 17.17 5.65 -5.73
C SER A 205 16.05 5.16 -4.81
N GLN A 206 16.36 4.33 -3.80
CA GLN A 206 15.38 3.84 -2.82
C GLN A 206 14.86 4.99 -1.94
N HIS A 207 15.76 5.88 -1.51
CA HIS A 207 15.42 7.07 -0.74
C HIS A 207 14.42 7.98 -1.48
N LEU A 208 14.73 8.34 -2.73
CA LEU A 208 13.89 9.21 -3.56
C LEU A 208 12.54 8.56 -3.86
N ARG A 209 12.54 7.29 -4.29
CA ARG A 209 11.32 6.52 -4.59
C ARG A 209 10.41 6.43 -3.36
N SER A 210 10.98 6.04 -2.22
CA SER A 210 10.24 5.91 -0.96
C SER A 210 9.64 7.23 -0.50
N PHE A 211 10.43 8.33 -0.53
CA PHE A 211 9.93 9.66 -0.18
C PHE A 211 8.78 10.09 -1.11
N LEU A 212 8.94 9.94 -2.43
CA LEU A 212 7.92 10.36 -3.38
C LEU A 212 6.62 9.57 -3.19
N LEU A 213 6.70 8.26 -2.98
CA LEU A 213 5.50 7.43 -2.83
C LEU A 213 4.77 7.70 -1.50
N THR A 214 5.48 7.78 -0.37
CA THR A 214 4.84 8.15 0.91
C THR A 214 4.23 9.55 0.85
N PHE A 215 4.93 10.51 0.22
CA PHE A 215 4.46 11.89 0.16
C PHE A 215 3.29 12.05 -0.81
N ALA A 216 3.30 11.34 -1.95
CA ALA A 216 2.16 11.28 -2.85
C ALA A 216 0.92 10.71 -2.15
N SER A 217 1.07 9.63 -1.38
CA SER A 217 -0.02 9.05 -0.57
C SER A 217 -0.53 10.00 0.50
N GLU A 218 0.35 10.66 1.26
CA GLU A 218 -0.03 11.68 2.27
C GLU A 218 -0.81 12.84 1.63
N LEU A 219 -0.34 13.34 0.48
CA LEU A 219 -1.00 14.46 -0.22
C LEU A 219 -2.36 14.04 -0.79
N ALA A 220 -2.46 12.87 -1.40
CA ALA A 220 -3.73 12.33 -1.88
C ALA A 220 -4.72 12.16 -0.73
N LEU A 221 -4.32 11.54 0.38
CA LEU A 221 -5.16 11.44 1.58
C LEU A 221 -5.65 12.79 2.08
N TYR A 222 -4.74 13.77 2.22
CA TYR A 222 -5.10 15.10 2.72
C TYR A 222 -6.05 15.84 1.76
N GLU A 223 -5.75 15.83 0.46
CA GLU A 223 -6.58 16.49 -0.55
C GLU A 223 -7.99 15.88 -0.62
N LYS A 224 -8.06 14.55 -0.79
CA LYS A 224 -9.32 13.82 -0.99
C LYS A 224 -10.17 13.85 0.27
N ALA A 225 -9.55 13.74 1.45
CA ALA A 225 -10.25 13.93 2.72
C ALA A 225 -10.78 15.36 2.88
N THR A 226 -10.02 16.38 2.42
CA THR A 226 -10.48 17.78 2.38
C THR A 226 -11.77 17.93 1.59
N ARG A 227 -11.82 17.35 0.38
CA ARG A 227 -13.01 17.36 -0.48
C ARG A 227 -14.18 16.60 0.16
N ALA A 228 -13.97 15.35 0.57
CA ALA A 228 -15.01 14.50 1.16
C ALA A 228 -15.70 15.18 2.35
N VAL A 229 -14.93 15.63 3.35
CA VAL A 229 -15.48 16.23 4.56
C VAL A 229 -16.16 17.56 4.27
N THR A 230 -15.62 18.36 3.36
CA THR A 230 -16.23 19.64 2.99
C THR A 230 -17.57 19.42 2.30
N LEU A 231 -17.64 18.46 1.38
CA LEU A 231 -18.88 18.13 0.65
C LEU A 231 -19.93 17.53 1.59
N LEU A 232 -19.61 16.41 2.22
CA LEU A 232 -20.54 15.65 3.08
C LEU A 232 -20.95 16.45 4.33
N GLY A 233 -20.03 17.26 4.85
CA GLY A 233 -20.25 18.11 6.02
C GLY A 233 -21.28 19.23 5.82
N ASN A 234 -21.66 19.54 4.57
CA ASN A 234 -22.68 20.55 4.27
C ASN A 234 -24.12 20.09 4.57
N ASN A 235 -24.35 18.78 4.74
CA ASN A 235 -25.63 18.22 5.15
C ASN A 235 -25.49 17.45 6.46
N ARG A 236 -26.07 17.99 7.54
CA ARG A 236 -25.98 17.41 8.89
C ARG A 236 -26.70 16.06 9.01
N ASN A 237 -27.72 15.80 8.18
CA ASN A 237 -28.42 14.51 8.20
C ASN A 237 -27.58 13.43 7.53
N VAL A 238 -26.84 13.76 6.46
CA VAL A 238 -25.84 12.85 5.87
C VAL A 238 -24.78 12.50 6.91
N VAL A 239 -24.22 13.49 7.61
CA VAL A 239 -23.22 13.23 8.66
C VAL A 239 -23.77 12.29 9.74
N LYS A 240 -24.99 12.54 10.24
CA LYS A 240 -25.64 11.65 11.23
C LYS A 240 -25.85 10.24 10.69
N TYR A 241 -26.24 10.12 9.42
CA TYR A 241 -26.46 8.84 8.77
C TYR A 241 -25.15 8.06 8.63
N LEU A 242 -24.06 8.70 8.19
CA LEU A 242 -22.74 8.05 8.06
C LEU A 242 -22.10 7.71 9.42
N ASP A 243 -22.40 8.47 10.47
CA ASP A 243 -21.93 8.19 11.83
C ASP A 243 -22.80 7.15 12.57
N ALA A 244 -23.97 6.79 12.03
CA ALA A 244 -24.82 5.74 12.60
C ALA A 244 -24.20 4.35 12.37
N PRO A 245 -24.54 3.34 13.20
CA PRO A 245 -24.06 1.97 13.01
C PRO A 245 -24.64 1.33 11.74
N HIS A 246 -23.78 0.81 10.86
CA HIS A 246 -24.13 0.06 9.66
C HIS A 246 -23.60 -1.38 9.76
N ALA A 247 -24.31 -2.24 10.48
CA ALA A 247 -23.83 -3.57 10.88
C ALA A 247 -23.54 -4.52 9.69
N ASP A 248 -24.15 -4.27 8.54
CA ASP A 248 -23.96 -4.98 7.28
C ASP A 248 -22.78 -4.45 6.44
N ARG A 249 -22.19 -3.31 6.83
CA ARG A 249 -21.10 -2.65 6.11
C ARG A 249 -19.77 -2.73 6.85
N SER A 250 -18.67 -2.54 6.13
CA SER A 250 -17.32 -2.51 6.71
C SER A 250 -16.98 -1.13 7.32
N LEU A 251 -17.95 -0.50 7.98
CA LEU A 251 -17.83 0.81 8.62
C LEU A 251 -18.01 0.66 10.14
N GLY A 252 -17.20 1.35 10.94
CA GLY A 252 -17.41 1.43 12.39
C GLY A 252 -18.28 2.63 12.78
N ASP A 253 -18.74 2.66 14.03
CA ASP A 253 -19.50 3.77 14.58
C ASP A 253 -18.74 5.10 14.43
N ASN A 254 -19.46 6.18 14.15
CA ASN A 254 -18.87 7.51 13.95
C ASN A 254 -17.79 7.54 12.84
N SER A 255 -17.99 6.77 11.76
CA SER A 255 -17.01 6.61 10.68
C SER A 255 -16.58 7.95 10.06
N PHE A 256 -17.54 8.86 9.80
CA PHE A 256 -17.27 10.18 9.22
C PHE A 256 -16.55 11.10 10.20
N SER A 257 -17.03 11.17 11.43
CA SER A 257 -16.41 11.99 12.47
C SER A 257 -14.97 11.56 12.77
N SER A 258 -14.71 10.25 12.81
CA SER A 258 -13.36 9.69 13.00
C SER A 258 -12.45 10.00 11.81
N PHE A 259 -12.93 9.75 10.59
CA PHE A 259 -12.21 10.07 9.35
C PHE A 259 -11.77 11.54 9.30
N ARG A 260 -12.68 12.47 9.62
CA ARG A 260 -12.37 13.90 9.69
C ARG A 260 -11.30 14.21 10.74
N GLN A 261 -11.45 13.67 11.95
CA GLN A 261 -10.52 13.93 13.04
C GLN A 261 -9.11 13.44 12.71
N GLU A 262 -9.01 12.31 12.03
CA GLU A 262 -7.74 11.68 11.74
C GLU A 262 -7.07 12.29 10.51
N LEU A 263 -7.80 12.57 9.42
CA LEU A 263 -7.22 13.00 8.14
C LEU A 263 -7.16 14.53 7.92
N GLN A 264 -7.80 15.34 8.78
CA GLN A 264 -7.79 16.81 8.67
C GLN A 264 -7.22 17.53 9.89
N GLY A 265 -6.37 16.86 10.67
CA GLY A 265 -5.75 17.47 11.83
C GLY A 265 -4.71 18.55 11.47
N ALA A 266 -4.38 19.39 12.45
CA ALA A 266 -3.26 20.34 12.34
C ALA A 266 -1.90 19.64 12.08
N ARG A 267 -1.80 18.35 12.45
CA ARG A 267 -0.63 17.51 12.21
C ARG A 267 -0.44 17.22 10.72
N ASP A 268 -1.51 16.87 10.01
CA ASP A 268 -1.46 16.52 8.58
C ASP A 268 -1.09 17.76 7.75
N ALA A 269 -1.67 18.92 8.06
CA ALA A 269 -1.25 20.19 7.46
C ALA A 269 0.25 20.49 7.67
N THR A 270 0.79 20.15 8.84
CA THR A 270 2.23 20.32 9.15
C THR A 270 3.08 19.39 8.28
N ARG A 271 2.65 18.13 8.05
CA ARG A 271 3.35 17.17 7.19
C ARG A 271 3.38 17.62 5.74
N VAL A 272 2.26 18.14 5.21
CA VAL A 272 2.20 18.72 3.87
C VAL A 272 3.24 19.84 3.71
N ILE A 273 3.33 20.75 4.69
CA ILE A 273 4.30 21.84 4.67
C ILE A 273 5.75 21.32 4.74
N ALA A 274 6.03 20.39 5.64
CA ALA A 274 7.37 19.81 5.82
C ALA A 274 7.83 19.04 4.58
N GLY A 275 6.96 18.17 4.02
CA GLY A 275 7.23 17.43 2.80
C GLY A 275 7.44 18.33 1.59
N LYS A 276 6.67 19.43 1.47
CA LYS A 276 6.89 20.45 0.42
C LYS A 276 8.25 21.12 0.53
N GLN A 277 8.70 21.44 1.75
CA GLN A 277 10.06 21.99 1.96
C GLN A 277 11.13 20.96 1.59
N TYR A 278 10.92 19.69 1.93
CA TYR A 278 11.84 18.62 1.60
C TYR A 278 11.92 18.35 0.10
N LEU A 279 10.78 18.34 -0.61
CA LEU A 279 10.73 18.21 -2.06
C LEU A 279 11.54 19.31 -2.77
N ARG A 280 11.43 20.56 -2.29
CA ARG A 280 12.25 21.69 -2.80
C ARG A 280 13.74 21.46 -2.57
N TRP A 281 14.11 20.93 -1.40
CA TRP A 281 15.49 20.59 -1.12
C TRP A 281 15.99 19.47 -2.04
N LEU A 282 15.22 18.41 -2.26
CA LEU A 282 15.55 17.35 -3.22
C LEU A 282 15.75 17.90 -4.62
N GLU A 283 14.86 18.80 -5.08
CA GLU A 283 14.97 19.42 -6.39
C GLU A 283 16.25 20.26 -6.53
N GLN A 284 16.55 21.11 -5.56
CA GLN A 284 17.65 22.08 -5.64
C GLN A 284 19.02 21.48 -5.30
N ALA A 285 19.10 20.69 -4.22
CA ALA A 285 20.35 20.16 -3.71
C ALA A 285 20.75 18.83 -4.36
N MET A 286 19.77 17.99 -4.70
CA MET A 286 20.01 16.62 -5.19
C MET A 286 19.65 16.43 -6.67
N LYS A 287 19.11 17.46 -7.34
CA LYS A 287 18.54 17.33 -8.70
C LYS A 287 17.46 16.25 -8.79
N GLY A 288 16.68 16.08 -7.72
CA GLY A 288 15.74 14.97 -7.53
C GLY A 288 14.75 14.78 -8.68
N ARG A 289 14.28 15.86 -9.32
CA ARG A 289 13.41 15.76 -10.51
C ARG A 289 14.11 15.09 -11.69
N ALA A 290 15.35 15.46 -11.97
CA ALA A 290 16.13 14.88 -13.06
C ALA A 290 16.43 13.40 -12.78
N GLU A 291 16.69 13.08 -11.51
CA GLU A 291 16.90 11.71 -11.07
C GLU A 291 15.63 10.86 -11.18
N ALA A 292 14.49 11.35 -10.68
CA ALA A 292 13.19 10.69 -10.81
C ALA A 292 12.88 10.37 -12.28
N ARG A 293 13.20 11.28 -13.21
CA ARG A 293 13.09 11.04 -14.65
C ARG A 293 14.04 9.94 -15.14
N ALA A 294 15.29 9.96 -14.70
CA ALA A 294 16.29 8.97 -15.10
C ALA A 294 15.92 7.55 -14.66
N ILE A 295 15.25 7.40 -13.51
CA ILE A 295 14.79 6.11 -12.97
C ILE A 295 13.34 5.75 -13.38
N GLY A 296 12.70 6.52 -14.27
CA GLY A 296 11.36 6.18 -14.81
C GLY A 296 10.16 6.63 -13.96
N TYR A 297 10.37 7.38 -12.87
CA TYR A 297 9.32 7.80 -11.93
C TYR A 297 9.03 9.32 -11.96
N ALA A 298 9.23 9.97 -13.11
CA ALA A 298 8.85 11.38 -13.29
C ALA A 298 7.35 11.62 -13.06
N TRP A 299 6.51 10.65 -13.44
CA TRP A 299 5.05 10.74 -13.27
C TRP A 299 4.63 10.89 -11.80
N LEU A 300 5.37 10.28 -10.87
CA LEU A 300 5.10 10.33 -9.44
C LEU A 300 5.49 11.69 -8.86
N TRP A 301 6.59 12.27 -9.34
CA TRP A 301 6.95 13.66 -9.02
C TRP A 301 5.85 14.62 -9.49
N ASP A 302 5.41 14.50 -10.75
CA ASP A 302 4.36 15.37 -11.30
C ASP A 302 3.03 15.18 -10.54
N ARG A 303 2.75 13.97 -10.05
CA ARG A 303 1.58 13.67 -9.20
C ARG A 303 1.65 14.41 -7.86
N VAL A 304 2.79 14.37 -7.17
CA VAL A 304 3.03 15.14 -5.94
C VAL A 304 2.76 16.63 -6.17
N GLU A 305 3.25 17.20 -7.27
CA GLU A 305 3.03 18.61 -7.59
C GLU A 305 1.56 18.94 -7.86
N ARG A 306 0.83 18.07 -8.56
CA ARG A 306 -0.62 18.24 -8.80
C ARG A 306 -1.40 18.32 -7.49
N HIS A 307 -1.17 17.38 -6.55
CA HIS A 307 -1.85 17.43 -5.26
C HIS A 307 -1.51 18.70 -4.48
N LEU A 308 -0.23 19.13 -4.49
CA LEU A 308 0.18 20.38 -3.82
C LEU A 308 -0.58 21.60 -4.38
N ILE A 309 -0.75 21.69 -5.70
CA ILE A 309 -1.52 22.77 -6.35
C ILE A 309 -2.98 22.75 -5.89
N LEU A 310 -3.61 21.57 -5.86
CA LEU A 310 -5.00 21.42 -5.41
C LEU A 310 -5.17 21.81 -3.94
N ILE A 311 -4.26 21.37 -3.08
CA ILE A 311 -4.27 21.69 -1.64
C ILE A 311 -4.09 23.19 -1.40
N GLU A 312 -3.22 23.86 -2.16
CA GLU A 312 -3.07 25.31 -2.10
C GLU A 312 -4.37 26.03 -2.48
N GLY A 313 -5.11 25.49 -3.46
CA GLY A 313 -6.42 25.99 -3.88
C GLY A 313 -7.47 26.00 -2.76
N PHE A 314 -7.39 25.10 -1.78
CA PHE A 314 -8.33 25.08 -0.65
C PHE A 314 -8.09 26.20 0.37
N GLY A 315 -6.95 26.90 0.35
CA GLY A 315 -6.62 28.00 1.27
C GLY A 315 -6.36 27.57 2.73
N VAL A 316 -6.48 26.27 3.06
CA VAL A 316 -6.39 25.71 4.42
C VAL A 316 -4.99 25.83 5.02
N LEU A 317 -3.94 25.77 4.21
CA LEU A 317 -2.55 25.85 4.69
C LEU A 317 -2.17 27.24 5.24
N SER A 318 -2.93 28.29 4.91
CA SER A 318 -2.61 29.67 5.31
C SER A 318 -2.85 29.98 6.80
N ALA A 319 -3.67 29.18 7.50
CA ALA A 319 -4.00 29.40 8.91
C ALA A 319 -2.95 28.82 9.88
N GLY A 320 -2.21 27.77 9.50
CA GLY A 320 -1.22 27.09 10.36
C GLY A 320 0.19 27.70 10.36
N VAL A 321 0.48 28.59 9.40
CA VAL A 321 1.83 29.15 9.16
C VAL A 321 2.32 30.06 10.28
N LYS A 322 1.43 30.60 11.13
CA LYS A 322 1.83 31.52 12.22
C LYS A 322 2.61 30.87 13.36
N THR A 323 2.81 29.54 13.34
CA THR A 323 3.41 28.81 14.48
C THR A 323 4.60 27.92 14.13
N ILE A 324 5.09 27.93 12.88
CA ILE A 324 6.09 26.96 12.42
C ILE A 324 7.42 27.69 12.17
N GLY A 325 8.16 27.92 13.26
CA GLY A 325 9.57 28.28 13.20
C GLY A 325 10.41 27.06 12.79
N SER A 326 11.14 27.20 11.68
CA SER A 326 12.39 26.54 11.27
C SER A 326 12.95 25.31 12.03
N ASP A 327 12.15 24.29 12.34
CA ASP A 327 12.66 23.08 13.00
C ASP A 327 12.74 21.91 12.03
N ALA A 328 13.97 21.62 11.58
CA ALA A 328 14.32 20.36 10.93
C ALA A 328 14.11 19.12 11.85
N GLU A 329 13.77 19.32 13.12
CA GLU A 329 13.28 18.27 14.03
C GLU A 329 11.83 17.83 13.73
N LEU A 330 11.04 18.60 12.98
CA LEU A 330 9.67 18.22 12.63
C LEU A 330 9.61 17.09 11.60
N LEU A 331 10.62 16.96 10.74
CA LEU A 331 10.83 15.79 9.89
C LEU A 331 11.27 14.54 10.70
N LYS A 332 11.83 14.74 11.90
CA LYS A 332 12.41 13.67 12.74
C LYS A 332 11.44 13.10 13.77
N ARG A 333 10.40 13.84 14.18
CA ARG A 333 9.37 13.27 15.05
C ARG A 333 8.45 12.39 14.22
N GLY A 334 8.82 11.12 14.16
CA GLY A 334 7.92 10.02 13.83
C GLY A 334 6.76 10.01 14.80
N PHE A 335 5.74 10.84 14.56
CA PHE A 335 4.41 10.52 15.01
C PHE A 335 3.89 9.48 14.03
N ARG A 336 4.23 8.21 14.30
CA ARG A 336 3.58 7.06 13.68
C ARG A 336 2.09 7.29 13.81
N ARG A 337 1.47 7.68 12.70
CA ARG A 337 0.02 7.71 12.60
C ARG A 337 -0.32 6.40 11.93
N VAL A 338 -1.06 5.59 12.65
CA VAL A 338 -1.78 4.48 12.06
C VAL A 338 -3.21 4.97 12.00
N TRP A 339 -3.75 5.14 10.80
CA TRP A 339 -5.18 5.32 10.68
C TRP A 339 -5.84 4.00 11.06
N TYR A 340 -6.64 4.01 12.12
CA TYR A 340 -7.34 2.82 12.57
C TYR A 340 -8.77 2.88 12.05
N PRO A 341 -9.23 1.86 11.31
CA PRO A 341 -10.65 1.72 11.04
C PRO A 341 -11.39 1.72 12.37
N ALA A 342 -12.56 2.37 12.43
CA ALA A 342 -13.39 2.41 13.64
C ALA A 342 -13.84 1.01 14.11
N GLN A 343 -13.54 -0.03 13.32
CA GLN A 343 -13.67 -1.44 13.68
C GLN A 343 -12.56 -1.88 14.66
N LYS A 344 -12.98 -2.18 15.89
CA LYS A 344 -12.12 -2.65 16.99
C LYS A 344 -11.15 -3.78 16.61
N GLY A 345 -11.59 -4.72 15.76
CA GLY A 345 -10.76 -5.86 15.33
C GLY A 345 -9.55 -5.48 14.47
N VAL A 346 -9.66 -4.42 13.66
CA VAL A 346 -8.57 -3.95 12.80
C VAL A 346 -7.50 -3.22 13.60
N ALA A 347 -7.92 -2.40 14.58
CA ALA A 347 -7.01 -1.66 15.44
C ALA A 347 -6.15 -2.57 16.32
N GLU A 348 -6.75 -3.63 16.87
CA GLU A 348 -6.03 -4.65 17.64
C GLU A 348 -5.06 -5.43 16.74
N TRP A 349 -5.51 -5.85 15.56
CA TRP A 349 -4.67 -6.55 14.58
C TRP A 349 -3.46 -5.72 14.12
N MET A 350 -3.63 -4.42 13.81
CA MET A 350 -2.51 -3.54 13.46
C MET A 350 -1.54 -3.29 14.63
N GLY A 351 -2.03 -3.39 15.87
CA GLY A 351 -1.22 -3.28 17.09
C GLY A 351 -0.27 -4.48 17.27
N ASP A 352 -0.78 -5.67 16.95
CA ASP A 352 -0.09 -6.96 17.12
C ASP A 352 0.73 -7.37 15.87
N THR A 353 0.22 -7.07 14.68
CA THR A 353 0.80 -7.43 13.37
C THR A 353 1.62 -6.26 12.84
N ARG A 354 2.74 -5.96 13.52
CA ARG A 354 3.61 -4.80 13.23
C ARG A 354 4.35 -4.85 11.89
N VAL A 355 4.07 -5.84 11.03
CA VAL A 355 4.80 -6.09 9.78
C VAL A 355 3.81 -6.46 8.69
N ARG A 356 3.62 -5.56 7.72
CA ARG A 356 2.93 -5.85 6.46
C ARG A 356 3.66 -6.98 5.74
N ARG A 357 2.92 -7.99 5.24
CA ARG A 357 3.49 -9.08 4.45
C ARG A 357 3.76 -8.58 3.03
N VAL A 358 5.01 -8.69 2.60
CA VAL A 358 5.49 -8.26 1.29
C VAL A 358 5.90 -9.51 0.51
N ASN A 359 5.40 -9.67 -0.72
CA ASN A 359 5.69 -10.77 -1.63
C ASN A 359 5.47 -12.20 -1.08
N TRP A 360 4.62 -12.37 -0.06
CA TRP A 360 4.23 -13.71 0.38
C TRP A 360 2.78 -13.77 0.90
N TYR A 361 2.05 -14.80 0.44
CA TYR A 361 0.68 -15.09 0.84
C TYR A 361 0.60 -16.35 1.71
N LEU A 362 -0.49 -16.50 2.48
CA LEU A 362 -0.61 -17.59 3.45
C LEU A 362 -0.86 -18.96 2.80
N ILE A 363 -1.44 -18.99 1.60
CA ILE A 363 -1.67 -20.24 0.86
C ILE A 363 -0.38 -20.64 0.14
N ASN A 364 0.31 -21.63 0.69
CA ASN A 364 1.56 -22.15 0.16
C ASN A 364 1.36 -23.12 -1.02
N GLU A 365 2.45 -23.48 -1.71
CA GLU A 365 2.44 -24.38 -2.87
C GLU A 365 1.85 -25.76 -2.57
N GLN A 366 2.04 -26.31 -1.36
CA GLN A 366 1.49 -27.62 -0.99
C GLN A 366 -0.04 -27.56 -0.92
N MET A 367 -0.60 -26.53 -0.29
CA MET A 367 -2.05 -26.33 -0.23
C MET A 367 -2.64 -26.08 -1.63
N GLN A 368 -1.91 -25.38 -2.50
CA GLN A 368 -2.32 -25.18 -3.90
C GLN A 368 -2.36 -26.50 -4.66
N ALA A 369 -1.34 -27.35 -4.48
CA ALA A 369 -1.29 -28.66 -5.12
C ALA A 369 -2.45 -29.55 -4.66
N GLU A 370 -2.72 -29.61 -3.36
CA GLU A 370 -3.85 -30.37 -2.80
C GLU A 370 -5.20 -29.86 -3.33
N LEU A 371 -5.41 -28.54 -3.33
CA LEU A 371 -6.61 -27.92 -3.90
C LEU A 371 -6.82 -28.33 -5.36
N VAL A 372 -5.77 -28.28 -6.20
CA VAL A 372 -5.85 -28.61 -7.62
C VAL A 372 -6.33 -30.04 -7.89
N GLU A 373 -6.06 -30.99 -6.98
CA GLU A 373 -6.55 -32.37 -7.09
C GLU A 373 -8.08 -32.48 -7.01
N HIS A 374 -8.74 -31.50 -6.37
CA HIS A 374 -10.20 -31.45 -6.23
C HIS A 374 -10.91 -30.64 -7.31
N LEU A 375 -10.18 -29.80 -8.06
CA LEU A 375 -10.76 -28.87 -9.03
C LEU A 375 -11.08 -29.52 -10.38
N GLU A 376 -12.18 -29.09 -10.98
CA GLU A 376 -12.59 -29.45 -12.33
C GLU A 376 -12.67 -28.21 -13.24
N PRO A 377 -12.31 -28.32 -14.54
CA PRO A 377 -12.54 -27.24 -15.49
C PRO A 377 -13.98 -26.73 -15.46
N GLY A 378 -14.13 -25.43 -15.19
CA GLY A 378 -15.39 -24.74 -15.00
C GLY A 378 -15.69 -24.35 -13.56
N ASP A 379 -14.96 -24.84 -12.56
CA ASP A 379 -15.11 -24.38 -11.18
C ASP A 379 -14.86 -22.86 -11.08
N ILE A 380 -15.65 -22.19 -10.24
CA ILE A 380 -15.53 -20.76 -9.94
C ILE A 380 -14.76 -20.65 -8.64
N LEU A 381 -13.65 -19.92 -8.65
CA LEU A 381 -12.87 -19.65 -7.45
C LEU A 381 -13.17 -18.24 -6.97
N LEU A 382 -13.42 -18.06 -5.68
CA LEU A 382 -13.36 -16.74 -5.05
C LEU A 382 -12.06 -16.67 -4.27
N SER A 383 -11.27 -15.63 -4.50
CA SER A 383 -9.99 -15.46 -3.82
C SER A 383 -9.88 -14.10 -3.15
N ARG A 384 -9.07 -14.05 -2.09
CA ARG A 384 -8.75 -12.83 -1.37
C ARG A 384 -7.26 -12.81 -1.07
N LYS A 385 -6.60 -11.77 -1.56
CA LYS A 385 -5.26 -11.36 -1.16
C LYS A 385 -5.40 -10.23 -0.15
N ASN A 386 -4.99 -10.48 1.09
CA ASN A 386 -4.80 -9.41 2.05
C ASN A 386 -3.72 -8.48 1.49
N TRP A 387 -3.92 -7.16 1.66
CA TRP A 387 -2.99 -6.12 1.21
C TRP A 387 -2.86 -5.90 -0.30
N TYR A 388 -3.70 -6.55 -1.12
CA TYR A 388 -3.77 -6.31 -2.56
C TYR A 388 -4.88 -5.31 -2.90
N VAL A 389 -4.55 -4.33 -3.74
CA VAL A 389 -5.33 -3.09 -3.89
C VAL A 389 -6.50 -3.18 -4.86
N SER A 390 -6.46 -4.08 -5.84
CA SER A 390 -7.34 -4.05 -7.02
C SER A 390 -8.85 -4.11 -6.71
N ASN A 391 -9.25 -4.43 -5.48
CA ASN A 391 -10.63 -4.59 -5.07
C ASN A 391 -10.99 -3.82 -3.77
N VAL A 392 -10.17 -2.85 -3.35
CA VAL A 392 -10.36 -2.11 -2.09
C VAL A 392 -11.68 -1.29 -2.05
N GLY A 393 -12.24 -0.89 -3.20
CA GLY A 393 -13.51 -0.17 -3.26
C GLY A 393 -14.79 -1.02 -3.25
N LEU A 394 -14.70 -2.34 -3.45
CA LEU A 394 -15.89 -3.20 -3.51
C LEU A 394 -16.32 -3.68 -2.10
N PRO A 395 -17.63 -3.73 -1.80
CA PRO A 395 -18.13 -4.16 -0.51
C PRO A 395 -17.97 -5.67 -0.30
N GLY A 396 -17.84 -6.09 0.96
CA GLY A 396 -17.84 -7.50 1.38
C GLY A 396 -16.46 -8.14 1.57
N PHE A 397 -16.49 -9.40 2.03
CA PHE A 397 -15.29 -10.18 2.38
C PHE A 397 -14.53 -10.68 1.15
N TRP A 398 -15.25 -11.19 0.14
CA TRP A 398 -14.66 -11.75 -1.07
C TRP A 398 -14.50 -10.66 -2.15
N PRO A 399 -13.26 -10.32 -2.54
CA PRO A 399 -13.01 -9.25 -3.49
C PRO A 399 -12.93 -9.72 -4.95
N HIS A 400 -12.63 -11.00 -5.21
CA HIS A 400 -12.21 -11.46 -6.54
C HIS A 400 -12.88 -12.77 -6.92
N ALA A 401 -13.19 -12.93 -8.21
CA ALA A 401 -13.72 -14.16 -8.79
C ALA A 401 -12.89 -14.57 -10.02
N ILE A 402 -12.68 -15.88 -10.16
CA ILE A 402 -11.77 -16.48 -11.13
C ILE A 402 -12.45 -17.71 -11.75
N LEU A 403 -12.20 -17.97 -13.03
CA LEU A 403 -12.63 -19.20 -13.70
C LEU A 403 -11.50 -20.22 -13.77
N TYR A 404 -11.68 -21.38 -13.17
CA TYR A 404 -10.72 -22.49 -13.29
C TYR A 404 -10.88 -23.21 -14.62
N THR A 405 -9.78 -23.41 -15.33
CA THR A 405 -9.75 -24.13 -16.63
C THR A 405 -9.00 -25.45 -16.55
N GLY A 406 -8.17 -25.63 -15.53
CA GLY A 406 -7.14 -26.66 -15.52
C GLY A 406 -6.00 -26.34 -16.46
N ASP A 407 -5.00 -27.23 -16.50
CA ASP A 407 -3.95 -27.21 -17.53
C ASP A 407 -4.47 -27.87 -18.83
N PRO A 408 -3.77 -27.73 -19.98
CA PRO A 408 -4.24 -28.28 -21.24
C PRO A 408 -4.52 -29.80 -21.23
N ALA A 409 -3.78 -30.57 -20.42
CA ALA A 409 -3.95 -32.02 -20.33
C ALA A 409 -5.22 -32.40 -19.54
N GLN A 410 -5.44 -31.74 -18.39
CA GLN A 410 -6.66 -31.87 -17.61
C GLN A 410 -7.88 -31.40 -18.44
N PHE A 411 -7.77 -30.26 -19.11
CA PHE A 411 -8.81 -29.69 -19.96
C PHE A 411 -9.25 -30.67 -21.06
N ALA A 412 -8.30 -31.22 -21.81
CA ALA A 412 -8.58 -32.17 -22.88
C ALA A 412 -9.23 -33.46 -22.36
N THR A 413 -8.75 -33.97 -21.22
CA THR A 413 -9.29 -35.19 -20.60
C THR A 413 -10.71 -34.96 -20.07
N TYR A 414 -10.95 -33.85 -19.38
CA TYR A 414 -12.24 -33.56 -18.76
C TYR A 414 -13.36 -33.37 -19.80
N PHE A 415 -13.05 -32.68 -20.90
CA PHE A 415 -14.00 -32.37 -21.98
C PHE A 415 -14.02 -33.40 -23.13
N ASN A 416 -13.34 -34.54 -22.98
CA ASN A 416 -13.55 -35.69 -23.85
C ASN A 416 -14.90 -36.37 -23.55
N ASP A 417 -15.97 -35.66 -23.91
CA ASP A 417 -17.35 -36.01 -23.61
C ASP A 417 -18.20 -35.99 -24.90
N PRO A 418 -19.10 -36.96 -25.13
CA PRO A 418 -19.89 -37.03 -26.35
C PRO A 418 -20.77 -35.80 -26.60
N ALA A 419 -21.34 -35.18 -25.56
CA ALA A 419 -22.16 -33.98 -25.71
C ALA A 419 -21.31 -32.76 -26.07
N VAL A 420 -20.09 -32.67 -25.54
CA VAL A 420 -19.12 -31.63 -25.93
C VAL A 420 -18.70 -31.82 -27.39
N ARG A 421 -18.34 -33.03 -27.81
CA ARG A 421 -17.95 -33.32 -29.20
C ARG A 421 -19.07 -33.04 -30.19
N ALA A 422 -20.31 -33.41 -29.85
CA ALA A 422 -21.48 -33.11 -30.68
C ALA A 422 -21.68 -31.59 -30.84
N TRP A 423 -21.56 -30.84 -29.75
CA TRP A 423 -21.63 -29.37 -29.78
C TRP A 423 -20.49 -28.73 -30.59
N VAL A 424 -19.25 -29.20 -30.41
CA VAL A 424 -18.10 -28.71 -31.19
C VAL A 424 -18.27 -29.00 -32.67
N ARG A 425 -18.82 -30.16 -33.03
CA ARG A 425 -19.13 -30.50 -34.42
C ARG A 425 -20.20 -29.59 -35.03
N GLU A 426 -21.23 -29.25 -34.28
CA GLU A 426 -22.23 -28.27 -34.71
C GLU A 426 -21.62 -26.87 -34.89
N LEU A 427 -20.74 -26.46 -33.96
CA LEU A 427 -20.09 -25.15 -33.97
C LEU A 427 -19.04 -24.98 -35.08
N SER A 428 -18.24 -26.01 -35.32
CA SER A 428 -17.11 -25.98 -36.27
C SER A 428 -17.46 -26.50 -37.67
N GLY A 429 -18.50 -27.33 -37.79
CA GLY A 429 -18.80 -28.10 -39.00
C GLY A 429 -17.92 -29.34 -39.20
N GLU A 430 -16.97 -29.62 -38.30
CA GLU A 430 -16.00 -30.71 -38.40
C GLU A 430 -16.11 -31.68 -37.21
N ASP A 431 -15.76 -32.96 -37.40
CA ASP A 431 -15.70 -33.93 -36.29
C ASP A 431 -14.36 -33.85 -35.55
N ILE A 432 -14.14 -32.74 -34.86
CA ILE A 432 -12.94 -32.44 -34.07
C ILE A 432 -13.28 -32.31 -32.58
N ASP A 433 -12.28 -32.46 -31.72
CA ASP A 433 -12.43 -32.23 -30.28
C ASP A 433 -12.32 -30.74 -29.91
N LEU A 434 -12.68 -30.43 -28.67
CA LEU A 434 -12.67 -29.05 -28.17
C LEU A 434 -11.25 -28.42 -28.17
N PRO A 435 -10.18 -29.12 -27.73
CA PRO A 435 -8.81 -28.61 -27.85
C PRO A 435 -8.42 -28.25 -29.29
N THR A 436 -8.71 -29.14 -30.26
CA THR A 436 -8.43 -28.90 -31.68
C THR A 436 -9.20 -27.67 -32.17
N TYR A 437 -10.50 -27.58 -31.86
CA TYR A 437 -11.31 -26.41 -32.20
C TYR A 437 -10.71 -25.10 -31.64
N LEU A 438 -10.33 -25.06 -30.37
CA LEU A 438 -9.74 -23.87 -29.74
C LEU A 438 -8.38 -23.51 -30.36
N SER A 439 -7.55 -24.52 -30.64
CA SER A 439 -6.25 -24.31 -31.30
C SER A 439 -6.37 -23.76 -32.72
N GLN A 440 -7.41 -24.14 -33.46
CA GLN A 440 -7.69 -23.61 -34.80
C GLN A 440 -8.33 -22.22 -34.73
N ARG A 441 -9.28 -22.01 -33.81
CA ARG A 441 -10.03 -20.77 -33.68
C ARG A 441 -9.17 -19.63 -33.12
N TRP A 442 -8.35 -19.92 -32.12
CA TRP A 442 -7.45 -18.97 -31.46
C TRP A 442 -6.05 -19.55 -31.22
N PRO A 443 -5.24 -19.72 -32.28
CA PRO A 443 -3.93 -20.38 -32.18
C PRO A 443 -3.01 -19.77 -31.13
N SER A 444 -2.91 -18.44 -31.09
CA SER A 444 -2.05 -17.74 -30.13
C SER A 444 -2.55 -17.83 -28.68
N ARG A 445 -3.87 -17.93 -28.45
CA ARG A 445 -4.43 -18.09 -27.10
C ARG A 445 -4.22 -19.52 -26.60
N TRP A 446 -4.47 -20.51 -27.46
CA TRP A 446 -4.22 -21.91 -27.15
C TRP A 446 -2.74 -22.20 -26.88
N LEU A 447 -1.83 -21.62 -27.68
CA LEU A 447 -0.39 -21.75 -27.43
C LEU A 447 0.01 -21.16 -26.08
N ARG A 448 -0.49 -19.95 -25.74
CA ARG A 448 -0.25 -19.33 -24.42
C ARG A 448 -0.82 -20.14 -23.27
N PHE A 449 -1.97 -20.78 -23.44
CA PHE A 449 -2.56 -21.64 -22.42
C PHE A 449 -1.64 -22.82 -22.02
N GLY A 450 -0.79 -23.26 -22.94
CA GLY A 450 0.23 -24.29 -22.68
C GLY A 450 1.56 -23.77 -22.15
N PHE A 451 1.68 -22.49 -21.79
CA PHE A 451 2.88 -21.94 -21.17
C PHE A 451 2.89 -22.15 -19.66
N GLU A 452 4.08 -21.99 -19.09
CA GLU A 452 4.33 -21.98 -17.66
C GLU A 452 4.92 -20.63 -17.26
N ASP A 453 4.62 -20.20 -16.05
CA ASP A 453 5.22 -19.04 -15.41
C ASP A 453 5.93 -19.48 -14.13
N HIS A 454 7.22 -19.17 -14.02
CA HIS A 454 8.11 -19.67 -12.95
C HIS A 454 8.02 -21.19 -12.69
N GLY A 455 7.81 -21.99 -13.75
CA GLY A 455 7.68 -23.45 -13.67
C GLY A 455 6.30 -23.94 -13.20
N GLN A 456 5.32 -23.04 -13.09
CA GLN A 456 3.94 -23.37 -12.75
C GLN A 456 3.04 -23.22 -13.99
N PRO A 457 2.21 -24.21 -14.34
CA PRO A 457 1.33 -24.11 -15.49
C PRO A 457 0.20 -23.11 -15.27
N TYR A 458 -0.27 -22.50 -16.34
CA TYR A 458 -1.54 -21.78 -16.31
C TYR A 458 -2.70 -22.73 -16.05
N ARG A 459 -3.59 -22.33 -15.13
CA ARG A 459 -4.73 -23.14 -14.68
C ARG A 459 -6.03 -22.36 -14.60
N VAL A 460 -5.98 -21.03 -14.72
CA VAL A 460 -7.13 -20.14 -14.57
C VAL A 460 -7.20 -19.08 -15.66
N ILE A 461 -8.40 -18.55 -15.88
CA ILE A 461 -8.64 -17.29 -16.59
C ILE A 461 -9.24 -16.31 -15.58
N GLU A 462 -8.66 -15.12 -15.49
CA GLU A 462 -9.14 -14.05 -14.62
C GLU A 462 -9.05 -12.68 -15.30
N ALA A 463 -9.87 -11.73 -14.85
CA ALA A 463 -9.73 -10.32 -15.21
C ALA A 463 -9.03 -9.61 -14.06
N ILE A 464 -7.81 -9.12 -14.31
CA ILE A 464 -7.00 -8.32 -13.38
C ILE A 464 -6.55 -7.05 -14.11
N SER A 465 -5.81 -6.16 -13.45
CA SER A 465 -5.35 -4.89 -14.03
C SER A 465 -4.66 -4.98 -15.40
N GLU A 466 -4.06 -6.13 -15.74
CA GLU A 466 -3.43 -6.47 -17.01
C GLU A 466 -4.46 -6.81 -18.12
N GLY A 467 -5.74 -6.92 -17.77
CA GLY A 467 -6.83 -7.39 -18.61
C GLY A 467 -7.27 -8.82 -18.27
N VAL A 468 -7.99 -9.44 -19.21
CA VAL A 468 -8.35 -10.86 -19.12
C VAL A 468 -7.17 -11.72 -19.58
N VAL A 469 -6.60 -12.47 -18.65
CA VAL A 469 -5.35 -13.22 -18.86
C VAL A 469 -5.45 -14.66 -18.36
N PHE A 470 -4.53 -15.51 -18.84
CA PHE A 470 -4.24 -16.76 -18.18
C PHE A 470 -3.35 -16.52 -16.97
N ASN A 471 -3.53 -17.30 -15.91
CA ASN A 471 -2.66 -17.23 -14.74
C ASN A 471 -2.44 -18.58 -14.06
N THR A 472 -1.44 -18.61 -13.18
CA THR A 472 -1.10 -19.78 -12.35
C THR A 472 -1.94 -19.81 -11.08
N MET A 473 -2.04 -20.98 -10.44
CA MET A 473 -2.66 -21.08 -9.11
C MET A 473 -1.88 -20.30 -8.04
N ALA A 474 -0.55 -20.23 -8.17
CA ALA A 474 0.30 -19.45 -7.28
C ALA A 474 -0.09 -17.96 -7.30
N HIS A 475 -0.39 -17.42 -8.48
CA HIS A 475 -0.88 -16.06 -8.59
C HIS A 475 -2.32 -15.92 -8.08
N ALA A 476 -3.20 -16.89 -8.36
CA ALA A 476 -4.64 -16.77 -8.11
C ALA A 476 -5.03 -16.94 -6.63
N SER A 477 -4.29 -17.72 -5.85
CA SER A 477 -4.74 -18.24 -4.55
C SER A 477 -4.80 -17.20 -3.43
N GLY A 478 -3.76 -16.37 -3.27
CA GLY A 478 -3.72 -15.36 -2.21
C GLY A 478 -3.74 -15.96 -0.80
N ASP A 479 -4.54 -15.38 0.10
CA ASP A 479 -4.60 -15.76 1.52
C ASP A 479 -5.86 -16.57 1.86
N TYR A 480 -6.99 -16.27 1.20
CA TYR A 480 -8.21 -17.07 1.28
C TYR A 480 -8.61 -17.50 -0.13
N LEU A 481 -9.11 -18.73 -0.26
CA LEU A 481 -9.67 -19.21 -1.51
C LEU A 481 -10.78 -20.22 -1.25
N VAL A 482 -11.93 -20.04 -1.89
CA VAL A 482 -12.98 -21.06 -1.99
C VAL A 482 -13.17 -21.48 -3.44
N ALA A 483 -13.44 -22.76 -3.65
CA ALA A 483 -13.81 -23.34 -4.93
C ALA A 483 -15.28 -23.77 -4.91
N LEU A 484 -16.04 -23.29 -5.88
CA LEU A 484 -17.47 -23.55 -6.07
C LEU A 484 -17.70 -24.18 -7.44
N ARG A 485 -18.43 -25.29 -7.50
CA ARG A 485 -18.67 -26.04 -8.74
C ARG A 485 -20.06 -25.79 -9.30
N PRO A 486 -20.19 -25.25 -10.52
CA PRO A 486 -21.49 -25.18 -11.18
C PRO A 486 -22.13 -26.55 -11.37
N ARG A 487 -23.40 -26.68 -10.95
CA ARG A 487 -24.27 -27.86 -11.19
C ARG A 487 -24.77 -27.88 -12.63
N LEU A 488 -23.84 -27.77 -13.56
CA LEU A 488 -24.06 -27.69 -15.00
C LEU A 488 -23.37 -28.87 -15.70
N SER A 489 -23.88 -29.21 -16.88
CA SER A 489 -23.28 -30.24 -17.72
C SER A 489 -21.87 -29.85 -18.19
N LYS A 490 -21.03 -30.84 -18.52
CA LYS A 490 -19.72 -30.59 -19.13
C LYS A 490 -19.81 -29.74 -20.41
N LYS A 491 -20.88 -29.90 -21.19
CA LYS A 491 -21.16 -29.05 -22.36
C LYS A 491 -21.32 -27.58 -21.97
N ALA A 492 -22.11 -27.28 -20.94
CA ALA A 492 -22.32 -25.92 -20.47
C ALA A 492 -21.04 -25.31 -19.86
N LYS A 493 -20.28 -26.08 -19.08
CA LYS A 493 -18.95 -25.66 -18.58
C LYS A 493 -17.96 -25.41 -19.73
N ALA A 494 -17.97 -26.25 -20.76
CA ALA A 494 -17.16 -26.05 -21.96
C ALA A 494 -17.55 -24.76 -22.69
N GLN A 495 -18.85 -24.51 -22.90
CA GLN A 495 -19.37 -23.26 -23.47
C GLN A 495 -18.90 -22.04 -22.67
N ALA A 496 -18.95 -22.10 -21.33
CA ALA A 496 -18.47 -21.02 -20.48
C ALA A 496 -16.98 -20.73 -20.64
N ILE A 497 -16.13 -21.77 -20.70
CA ILE A 497 -14.69 -21.58 -20.93
C ILE A 497 -14.42 -21.08 -22.35
N VAL A 498 -15.15 -21.53 -23.38
CA VAL A 498 -15.02 -20.99 -24.74
C VAL A 498 -15.35 -19.49 -24.78
N ASP A 499 -16.40 -19.07 -24.06
CA ASP A 499 -16.74 -17.66 -23.93
C ASP A 499 -15.62 -16.87 -23.22
N ALA A 500 -15.05 -17.41 -22.14
CA ALA A 500 -13.89 -16.82 -21.46
C ALA A 500 -12.66 -16.71 -22.38
N PHE A 501 -12.37 -17.74 -23.19
CA PHE A 501 -11.31 -17.70 -24.20
C PHE A 501 -11.55 -16.59 -25.24
N SER A 502 -12.80 -16.29 -25.58
CA SER A 502 -13.14 -15.20 -26.50
C SER A 502 -12.82 -13.81 -25.91
N MET A 503 -12.87 -13.70 -24.58
CA MET A 503 -12.67 -12.48 -23.79
C MET A 503 -11.21 -12.19 -23.43
N LEU A 504 -10.28 -13.15 -23.60
CA LEU A 504 -8.85 -12.94 -23.40
C LEU A 504 -8.34 -11.70 -24.12
N ASP A 505 -7.40 -10.99 -23.50
CA ASP A 505 -6.78 -9.75 -23.98
C ASP A 505 -7.70 -8.50 -23.94
N ARG A 506 -8.96 -8.62 -23.48
CA ARG A 506 -9.78 -7.43 -23.17
C ARG A 506 -9.18 -6.67 -21.97
N PRO A 507 -9.15 -5.32 -21.99
CA PRO A 507 -8.63 -4.54 -20.88
C PRO A 507 -9.50 -4.67 -19.62
N TYR A 508 -8.93 -4.31 -18.47
CA TYR A 508 -9.66 -4.31 -17.20
C TYR A 508 -10.56 -3.09 -17.08
N ASP A 509 -11.78 -3.28 -16.56
CA ASP A 509 -12.70 -2.18 -16.29
C ASP A 509 -12.52 -1.64 -14.87
N PHE A 510 -11.81 -0.52 -14.75
CA PHE A 510 -11.62 0.18 -13.47
C PHE A 510 -12.87 0.98 -13.05
N ASP A 511 -13.83 1.20 -13.95
CA ASP A 511 -15.08 1.92 -13.67
C ASP A 511 -16.22 0.99 -13.21
N PHE A 512 -15.98 -0.33 -13.19
CA PHE A 512 -16.92 -1.37 -12.75
C PHE A 512 -18.32 -1.27 -13.41
N ASP A 513 -18.37 -0.90 -14.69
CA ASP A 513 -19.59 -0.68 -15.45
C ASP A 513 -19.95 -1.87 -16.37
N PHE A 514 -20.89 -2.69 -15.91
CA PHE A 514 -21.35 -3.88 -16.63
C PHE A 514 -22.19 -3.55 -17.90
N ALA A 515 -22.46 -2.26 -18.17
CA ALA A 515 -23.25 -1.82 -19.32
C ALA A 515 -22.48 -1.86 -20.65
N THR A 516 -21.15 -1.87 -20.63
CA THR A 516 -20.32 -1.97 -21.85
C THR A 516 -19.46 -3.23 -21.84
N ASP A 517 -18.99 -3.69 -23.01
CA ASP A 517 -18.21 -4.92 -23.15
C ASP A 517 -16.73 -4.67 -23.53
N ASN A 518 -16.30 -3.40 -23.51
CA ASN A 518 -14.97 -2.98 -23.96
C ASN A 518 -13.87 -3.26 -22.93
N ALA A 519 -14.23 -3.42 -21.65
CA ALA A 519 -13.35 -3.76 -20.54
C ALA A 519 -14.13 -4.66 -19.56
N LEU A 520 -13.45 -5.52 -18.78
CA LEU A 520 -14.14 -6.49 -17.90
C LEU A 520 -13.63 -6.45 -16.46
N VAL A 521 -14.56 -6.51 -15.51
CA VAL A 521 -14.30 -6.81 -14.09
C VAL A 521 -14.14 -8.32 -13.89
N CYS A 522 -13.41 -8.75 -12.84
CA CYS A 522 -13.19 -10.17 -12.53
C CYS A 522 -14.47 -11.01 -12.43
N THR A 523 -15.50 -10.48 -11.77
CA THR A 523 -16.81 -11.12 -11.64
C THR A 523 -17.67 -11.00 -12.89
N GLU A 524 -17.44 -9.98 -13.70
CA GLU A 524 -18.10 -9.82 -14.99
C GLU A 524 -17.64 -10.88 -15.99
N LEU A 525 -16.35 -11.23 -15.99
CA LEU A 525 -15.83 -12.37 -16.76
C LEU A 525 -16.61 -13.65 -16.43
N VAL A 526 -16.75 -13.97 -15.13
CA VAL A 526 -17.47 -15.17 -14.67
C VAL A 526 -18.95 -15.08 -15.03
N TRP A 527 -19.58 -13.93 -14.79
CA TRP A 527 -20.99 -13.70 -15.08
C TRP A 527 -21.29 -13.83 -16.57
N ARG A 528 -20.49 -13.21 -17.45
CA ARG A 528 -20.62 -13.33 -18.91
C ARG A 528 -20.35 -14.75 -19.37
N ALA A 529 -19.32 -15.40 -18.83
CA ALA A 529 -18.97 -16.78 -19.16
C ALA A 529 -20.10 -17.75 -18.78
N TYR A 530 -20.82 -17.53 -17.69
CA TYR A 530 -21.90 -18.43 -17.27
C TYR A 530 -23.32 -17.95 -17.61
N ARG A 531 -23.48 -16.79 -18.25
CA ARG A 531 -24.81 -16.27 -18.57
C ARG A 531 -25.59 -17.25 -19.47
N PRO A 532 -26.86 -17.56 -19.14
CA PRO A 532 -27.72 -18.35 -20.01
C PRO A 532 -27.88 -17.73 -21.39
N ALA A 533 -27.89 -18.56 -22.43
CA ALA A 533 -28.09 -18.14 -23.81
C ALA A 533 -28.80 -19.24 -24.62
N ALA A 534 -29.23 -18.94 -25.84
CA ALA A 534 -29.85 -19.95 -26.71
C ALA A 534 -28.88 -21.14 -26.93
N GLY A 535 -29.29 -22.34 -26.49
CA GLY A 535 -28.48 -23.56 -26.59
C GLY A 535 -27.40 -23.74 -25.50
N LYS A 536 -27.38 -22.85 -24.50
CA LYS A 536 -26.43 -22.86 -23.38
C LYS A 536 -27.18 -22.67 -22.06
N ASP A 537 -27.21 -23.74 -21.26
CA ASP A 537 -27.58 -23.65 -19.85
C ASP A 537 -26.52 -22.81 -19.12
N GLY A 538 -26.93 -22.08 -18.09
CA GLY A 538 -26.06 -21.14 -17.40
C GLY A 538 -26.43 -20.98 -15.94
N LEU A 539 -25.78 -20.02 -15.29
CA LEU A 539 -26.07 -19.61 -13.93
C LEU A 539 -26.90 -18.33 -13.95
N ASP A 540 -27.98 -18.30 -13.18
CA ASP A 540 -28.75 -17.10 -12.88
C ASP A 540 -28.07 -16.37 -11.71
N LEU A 541 -27.04 -15.59 -12.05
CA LEU A 541 -26.26 -14.80 -11.10
C LEU A 541 -26.85 -13.40 -11.01
N HIS A 542 -27.43 -13.07 -9.86
CA HIS A 542 -28.16 -11.82 -9.66
C HIS A 542 -27.23 -10.61 -9.55
N LEU A 543 -27.43 -9.62 -10.42
CA LEU A 543 -26.75 -8.34 -10.31
C LEU A 543 -27.37 -7.52 -9.17
N VAL A 544 -26.53 -6.79 -8.45
CA VAL A 544 -26.93 -5.80 -7.44
C VAL A 544 -26.62 -4.40 -7.95
N GLU A 545 -27.30 -3.40 -7.42
CA GLU A 545 -26.98 -2.00 -7.70
C GLU A 545 -26.02 -1.47 -6.64
N LEU A 546 -24.83 -1.02 -7.07
CA LEU A 546 -23.81 -0.39 -6.22
C LEU A 546 -23.51 0.99 -6.77
N ALA A 547 -23.65 2.02 -5.94
CA ALA A 547 -23.39 3.40 -6.34
C ALA A 547 -24.10 3.82 -7.66
N GLY A 548 -25.33 3.31 -7.87
CA GLY A 548 -26.17 3.59 -9.04
C GLY A 548 -25.85 2.76 -10.30
N ARG A 549 -24.99 1.73 -10.20
CA ARG A 549 -24.60 0.88 -11.33
C ARG A 549 -24.91 -0.60 -11.05
N PRO A 550 -25.45 -1.36 -12.02
CA PRO A 550 -25.59 -2.80 -11.89
C PRO A 550 -24.20 -3.46 -11.92
N THR A 551 -23.92 -4.30 -10.93
CA THR A 551 -22.64 -4.98 -10.75
C THR A 551 -22.83 -6.31 -10.02
N LEU A 552 -21.77 -7.11 -9.91
CA LEU A 552 -21.76 -8.35 -9.15
C LEU A 552 -20.47 -8.42 -8.33
N PRO A 553 -20.41 -7.86 -7.12
CA PRO A 553 -19.28 -8.07 -6.22
C PRO A 553 -19.10 -9.57 -5.94
N ALA A 554 -17.85 -10.04 -5.82
CA ALA A 554 -17.58 -11.47 -5.59
C ALA A 554 -18.23 -11.97 -4.28
N ASN A 555 -18.40 -11.09 -3.29
CA ASN A 555 -19.12 -11.41 -2.06
C ASN A 555 -20.62 -11.71 -2.28
N GLU A 556 -21.25 -11.16 -3.32
CA GLU A 556 -22.64 -11.48 -3.66
C GLU A 556 -22.78 -12.90 -4.23
N LEU A 557 -21.78 -13.41 -4.95
CA LEU A 557 -21.74 -14.83 -5.34
C LEU A 557 -21.74 -15.75 -4.13
N ALA A 558 -20.95 -15.40 -3.11
CA ALA A 558 -20.89 -16.16 -1.87
C ALA A 558 -22.20 -16.04 -1.06
N LYS A 559 -22.84 -14.87 -1.03
CA LYS A 559 -24.17 -14.70 -0.41
C LYS A 559 -25.25 -15.51 -1.13
N GLN A 560 -25.23 -15.53 -2.47
CA GLN A 560 -26.15 -16.32 -3.26
C GLN A 560 -25.97 -17.82 -2.99
N PHE A 561 -24.73 -18.31 -2.93
CA PHE A 561 -24.43 -19.68 -2.51
C PHE A 561 -25.07 -20.00 -1.15
N VAL A 562 -24.89 -19.12 -0.14
CA VAL A 562 -25.47 -19.31 1.19
C VAL A 562 -27.00 -19.33 1.16
N ALA A 563 -27.63 -18.46 0.36
CA ALA A 563 -29.08 -18.39 0.25
C ALA A 563 -29.68 -19.65 -0.40
N GLU A 564 -28.96 -20.24 -1.35
CA GLU A 564 -29.34 -21.46 -2.07
C GLU A 564 -28.94 -22.74 -1.32
N HIS A 565 -28.11 -22.66 -0.28
CA HIS A 565 -27.53 -23.83 0.39
C HIS A 565 -28.59 -24.80 0.90
N GLY A 566 -28.48 -26.06 0.48
CA GLY A 566 -29.40 -27.15 0.82
C GLY A 566 -30.69 -27.18 0.00
N GLN A 567 -30.90 -26.25 -0.93
CA GLN A 567 -32.06 -26.26 -1.82
C GLN A 567 -31.84 -27.19 -3.03
N PRO A 568 -32.88 -27.87 -3.53
CA PRO A 568 -32.76 -28.76 -4.69
C PRO A 568 -32.26 -28.04 -5.96
N ASP A 569 -32.63 -26.77 -6.11
CA ASP A 569 -32.33 -25.88 -7.22
C ASP A 569 -31.08 -25.02 -7.01
N ALA A 570 -30.30 -25.26 -5.96
CA ALA A 570 -29.00 -24.63 -5.78
C ALA A 570 -28.14 -24.78 -7.03
N GLN A 571 -27.45 -23.71 -7.44
CA GLN A 571 -26.74 -23.69 -8.73
C GLN A 571 -25.27 -24.10 -8.62
N LEU A 572 -24.72 -24.08 -7.40
CA LEU A 572 -23.32 -24.30 -7.10
C LEU A 572 -23.16 -25.32 -5.96
N ASP A 573 -22.16 -26.19 -6.06
CA ASP A 573 -21.71 -27.10 -4.99
C ASP A 573 -20.42 -26.59 -4.34
N PHE A 574 -20.27 -26.78 -3.03
CA PHE A 574 -18.99 -26.55 -2.35
C PHE A 574 -17.96 -27.61 -2.76
N VAL A 575 -16.73 -27.19 -3.07
CA VAL A 575 -15.62 -28.10 -3.41
C VAL A 575 -14.53 -28.08 -2.36
N TYR A 576 -13.99 -26.90 -2.06
CA TYR A 576 -12.82 -26.75 -1.20
C TYR A 576 -12.74 -25.33 -0.64
N PHE A 577 -12.25 -25.16 0.59
CA PHE A 577 -12.03 -23.84 1.18
C PHE A 577 -10.73 -23.80 1.97
N ILE A 578 -9.93 -22.78 1.71
CA ILE A 578 -8.74 -22.44 2.45
C ILE A 578 -8.98 -21.11 3.17
N ASP A 579 -8.92 -21.16 4.49
CA ASP A 579 -9.20 -20.04 5.39
C ASP A 579 -7.89 -19.54 6.02
N ALA A 580 -7.63 -18.24 5.96
CA ALA A 580 -6.43 -17.64 6.51
C ALA A 580 -6.58 -17.24 7.98
N ILE A 581 -5.52 -17.51 8.75
CA ILE A 581 -5.37 -17.15 10.15
C ILE A 581 -4.20 -16.16 10.26
N GLU A 582 -4.50 -14.87 10.04
CA GLU A 582 -3.49 -13.83 9.88
C GLU A 582 -2.56 -13.70 11.11
N HIS A 583 -3.08 -13.84 12.32
CA HIS A 583 -2.28 -13.73 13.56
C HIS A 583 -1.29 -14.88 13.74
N GLN A 584 -1.55 -16.05 13.12
CA GLN A 584 -0.64 -17.20 13.10
C GLN A 584 0.25 -17.19 11.87
N GLN A 585 0.04 -16.24 10.94
CA GLN A 585 0.68 -16.19 9.64
C GLN A 585 0.58 -17.54 8.91
N SER A 586 -0.60 -18.15 8.93
CA SER A 586 -0.85 -19.46 8.32
C SER A 586 -2.24 -19.52 7.66
N ALA A 587 -2.42 -20.45 6.74
CA ALA A 587 -3.72 -20.82 6.20
C ALA A 587 -4.02 -22.28 6.55
N ILE A 588 -5.32 -22.60 6.67
CA ILE A 588 -5.80 -23.95 6.94
C ILE A 588 -6.85 -24.35 5.92
N VAL A 589 -6.91 -25.64 5.61
CA VAL A 589 -8.06 -26.22 4.90
C VAL A 589 -9.24 -26.22 5.87
N SER A 590 -10.37 -25.65 5.46
CA SER A 590 -11.57 -25.52 6.27
C SER A 590 -12.78 -26.13 5.56
N ASP A 591 -13.91 -26.19 6.26
CA ASP A 591 -15.12 -26.87 5.80
C ASP A 591 -16.16 -25.90 5.22
N GLU A 592 -17.21 -26.48 4.63
CA GLU A 592 -18.34 -25.73 4.09
C GLU A 592 -19.01 -24.88 5.16
N ALA A 593 -19.15 -25.39 6.39
CA ALA A 593 -19.73 -24.63 7.50
C ALA A 593 -18.96 -23.34 7.79
N ALA A 594 -17.63 -23.38 7.78
CA ALA A 594 -16.79 -22.19 7.92
C ALA A 594 -16.94 -21.23 6.74
N PHE A 595 -17.09 -21.75 5.52
CA PHE A 595 -17.34 -20.95 4.31
C PHE A 595 -18.69 -20.22 4.35
N LEU A 596 -19.76 -20.87 4.81
CA LEU A 596 -21.11 -20.27 4.89
C LEU A 596 -21.16 -19.00 5.76
N HIS A 597 -20.22 -18.85 6.69
CA HIS A 597 -20.08 -17.65 7.53
C HIS A 597 -19.18 -16.56 6.93
N THR A 598 -18.44 -16.84 5.85
CA THR A 598 -17.53 -15.87 5.22
C THR A 598 -18.21 -14.64 4.62
N PRO A 599 -19.41 -14.70 3.99
CA PRO A 599 -19.98 -13.53 3.33
C PRO A 599 -20.42 -12.42 4.29
N THR A 600 -20.61 -12.77 5.57
CA THR A 600 -20.91 -11.85 6.68
C THR A 600 -19.67 -11.32 7.39
N ARG A 601 -18.48 -11.84 7.07
CA ARG A 601 -17.23 -11.31 7.62
C ARG A 601 -16.99 -9.92 7.04
N THR A 602 -16.43 -9.04 7.85
CA THR A 602 -16.04 -7.72 7.36
C THR A 602 -14.84 -7.83 6.43
N LYS A 603 -14.65 -6.84 5.55
CA LYS A 603 -13.48 -6.78 4.66
C LYS A 603 -12.16 -6.84 5.43
N TRP A 604 -12.14 -6.35 6.66
CA TRP A 604 -10.95 -6.33 7.52
C TRP A 604 -11.04 -7.34 8.66
N ASP A 605 -11.85 -8.40 8.51
CA ASP A 605 -11.95 -9.48 9.48
C ASP A 605 -10.69 -10.36 9.43
N TYR A 606 -9.74 -10.04 10.30
CA TYR A 606 -8.58 -10.88 10.60
C TYR A 606 -8.96 -11.80 11.75
N ARG A 607 -9.40 -13.02 11.40
CA ARG A 607 -9.97 -14.00 12.34
C ARG A 607 -9.16 -14.07 13.65
N LYS A 608 -9.85 -13.81 14.75
CA LYS A 608 -9.44 -14.20 16.10
C LYS A 608 -9.95 -15.60 16.38
N GLN A 609 -9.03 -16.53 16.64
CA GLN A 609 -9.31 -17.61 17.58
C GLN A 609 -8.12 -17.72 18.52
#